data_AF-A0A3D6ENS9-F1
#
_entry.id   AF-A0A3D6ENS9-F1
#
_cell.length_a   1.000
_cell.length_b   1.000
_cell.length_c   1.000
_cell.angle_alpha   90.00
_cell.angle_beta   90.00
_cell.angle_gamma   90.00
#
_symmetry.space_group_name_H-M   'P 1'
#
loop_
_entity.id
_entity.type
_entity.pdbx_description
1 polymer ?
#
loop_
_entity_poly.entity_id
_entity_poly.type
_entity_poly.pdbx_seq_one_letter_code
_entity_poly.pdbx_strand_id
1 'polypeptide(L)' 'MVDAITPRQLTLLQVVAKHPDVPRDHLVKAGATDADLAYLERHDLIRERAIGRYRVSHMGQAVLKRSL' A
#
# COMPACT_ATOMS: atom_id res chain seq x y z
N MET A 1 -2.43 -15.52 11.49
CA MET A 1 -3.42 -15.48 10.39
C MET A 1 -3.17 -14.20 9.62
N VAL A 2 -3.07 -14.25 8.30
CA VAL A 2 -2.99 -13.02 7.50
C VAL A 2 -4.40 -12.46 7.49
N ASP A 3 -4.61 -11.33 8.17
CA ASP A 3 -5.89 -10.63 8.10
C ASP A 3 -6.20 -10.36 6.61
N ALA A 4 -7.45 -10.59 6.22
CA ALA A 4 -7.85 -10.42 4.83
C ALA A 4 -7.67 -8.94 4.46
N ILE A 5 -6.88 -8.66 3.42
CA ILE A 5 -6.73 -7.30 2.90
C ILE A 5 -8.10 -6.75 2.52
N THR A 6 -8.44 -5.56 3.02
CA THR A 6 -9.72 -4.96 2.69
C THR A 6 -9.71 -4.46 1.24
N PRO A 7 -10.89 -4.32 0.58
CA PRO A 7 -10.94 -3.78 -0.78
C PRO A 7 -10.26 -2.40 -0.89
N ARG A 8 -10.40 -1.56 0.15
CA ARG A 8 -9.75 -0.25 0.22
C ARG A 8 -8.23 -0.36 0.26
N GLN A 9 -7.68 -1.20 1.14
CA GLN A 9 -6.25 -1.45 1.23
C GLN A 9 -5.68 -2.00 -0.08
N LEU A 10 -6.44 -2.88 -0.76
CA LEU A 10 -6.06 -3.39 -2.06
C LEU A 10 -6.02 -2.28 -3.12
N THR A 11 -7.01 -1.39 -3.16
CA THR A 11 -7.00 -0.23 -4.07
C THR A 11 -5.79 0.68 -3.79
N LEU A 12 -5.47 0.96 -2.53
CA LEU A 12 -4.29 1.74 -2.16
C LEU A 12 -3.00 1.05 -2.60
N LEU A 13 -2.89 -0.26 -2.40
CA LEU A 13 -1.76 -1.06 -2.85
C LEU A 13 -1.61 -1.00 -4.38
N GLN A 14 -2.71 -1.03 -5.13
CA GLN A 14 -2.70 -0.85 -6.59
C GLN A 14 -2.21 0.54 -7.00
N VAL A 15 -2.63 1.59 -6.30
CA VAL A 15 -2.18 2.97 -6.55
C VAL A 15 -0.67 3.09 -6.33
N VAL A 16 -0.17 2.58 -5.20
CA VAL A 16 1.26 2.57 -4.88
C VAL A 16 2.07 1.70 -5.84
N ALA A 17 1.48 0.63 -6.38
CA ALA A 17 2.15 -0.21 -7.37
C ALA A 17 2.21 0.41 -8.77
N LYS A 18 1.20 1.20 -9.16
CA LYS A 18 1.17 1.93 -10.44
C LYS A 18 2.11 3.12 -10.44
N HIS A 19 2.32 3.75 -9.29
CA HIS A 19 3.15 4.95 -9.15
C HIS A 19 4.30 4.67 -8.18
N PRO A 20 5.53 4.46 -8.64
CA PRO A 20 6.66 4.36 -7.72
C PRO A 20 6.88 5.72 -7.01
N ASP A 21 7.20 5.68 -5.72
CA ASP A 21 7.51 6.86 -4.89
C ASP A 21 6.31 7.81 -4.63
N VAL A 22 5.12 7.25 -4.37
CA VAL A 22 3.90 8.03 -4.05
C VAL A 22 4.04 8.75 -2.71
N PRO A 23 3.81 10.08 -2.64
CA PRO A 23 3.81 10.77 -1.37
C PRO A 23 2.60 10.39 -0.51
N ARG A 24 2.76 10.37 0.82
CA ARG A 24 1.69 10.10 1.79
C ARG A 24 0.46 10.96 1.53
N ASP A 25 0.64 12.26 1.26
CA ASP A 25 -0.44 13.19 0.95
C ASP A 25 -1.32 12.73 -0.22
N HIS A 26 -0.72 12.11 -1.25
CA HIS A 26 -1.48 11.61 -2.38
C HIS A 26 -2.30 10.37 -2.02
N LEU A 27 -1.78 9.50 -1.15
CA LEU A 27 -2.52 8.36 -0.63
C LEU A 27 -3.69 8.81 0.26
N VAL A 28 -3.46 9.78 1.14
CA VAL A 28 -4.50 10.36 1.99
C VAL A 28 -5.59 11.03 1.14
N LYS A 29 -5.22 11.79 0.11
CA LYS A 29 -6.18 12.36 -0.87
C LYS A 29 -6.95 11.29 -1.65
N ALA A 30 -6.33 10.14 -1.91
CA ALA A 30 -7.00 8.98 -2.51
C ALA A 30 -7.91 8.22 -1.52
N GLY A 31 -8.02 8.70 -0.27
CA GLY A 31 -8.88 8.12 0.76
C GLY A 31 -8.17 7.11 1.68
N ALA A 32 -6.83 7.07 1.69
CA ALA A 32 -6.09 6.28 2.66
C ALA A 32 -6.27 6.84 4.06
N THR A 33 -6.63 5.96 5.01
CA THR A 33 -6.52 6.29 6.43
C THR A 33 -5.15 5.90 6.96
N ASP A 34 -4.74 6.51 8.07
CA ASP A 34 -3.49 6.13 8.75
C ASP A 34 -3.48 4.66 9.17
N ALA A 35 -4.64 4.11 9.52
CA ALA A 35 -4.79 2.69 9.85
C ALA A 35 -4.54 1.79 8.62
N ASP A 36 -5.00 2.19 7.43
CA ASP A 36 -4.76 1.44 6.20
C ASP A 36 -3.28 1.46 5.82
N LEU A 37 -2.61 2.62 5.92
CA LEU A 37 -1.18 2.75 5.65
C LEU A 37 -0.36 1.92 6.64
N ALA A 38 -0.67 2.03 7.94
CA ALA A 38 0.00 1.24 8.98
C ALA A 38 -0.20 -0.27 8.79
N TYR A 39 -1.36 -0.69 8.31
CA TYR A 39 -1.60 -2.09 7.95
C TYR A 39 -0.71 -2.53 6.79
N LEU A 40 -0.70 -1.77 5.68
CA LEU A 40 0.11 -2.09 4.51
C LEU A 40 1.61 -2.11 4.84
N GLU A 41 2.08 -1.21 5.71
CA GLU A 41 3.47 -1.20 6.21
C GLU A 41 3.76 -2.41 7.11
N ARG A 42 2.89 -2.68 8.11
CA ARG A 42 3.08 -3.77 9.08
C ARG A 42 3.13 -5.15 8.40
N HIS A 43 2.38 -5.32 7.32
CA HIS A 43 2.36 -6.54 6.52
C HIS A 43 3.43 -6.57 5.41
N ASP A 44 4.38 -5.63 5.43
CA ASP A 44 5.45 -5.47 4.45
C ASP A 44 4.92 -5.41 3.01
N LEU A 45 3.73 -4.84 2.77
CA LEU A 45 3.13 -4.69 1.43
C LEU A 45 3.60 -3.40 0.74
N ILE A 46 3.82 -2.35 1.52
CA ILE A 46 4.46 -1.11 1.08
C ILE A 46 5.67 -0.80 1.96
N ARG A 47 6.60 -0.02 1.43
CA ARG A 47 7.76 0.48 2.18
C ARG A 47 7.98 1.95 1.90
N GLU A 48 8.36 2.68 2.94
CA GLU A 48 8.87 4.03 2.81
C GLU A 48 10.29 4.00 2.24
N ARG A 49 10.56 4.80 1.21
CA ARG A 49 11.88 4.87 0.54
C ARG A 49 12.61 6.18 0.84
N ALA A 50 11.87 7.27 0.92
CA ALA A 50 12.30 8.59 1.33
C ALA A 50 11.21 9.17 2.22
N ILE A 51 11.54 10.14 3.08
CA ILE A 51 10.61 10.72 4.07
C ILE A 51 9.29 11.10 3.37
N GLY A 52 8.20 10.43 3.77
CA GLY A 52 6.85 10.62 3.26
C GLY A 52 6.57 10.02 1.88
N ARG A 53 7.42 9.16 1.31
CA ARG A 53 7.23 8.52 0.00
C ARG A 53 7.23 6.99 0.08
N TYR A 54 6.19 6.40 -0.51
CA TYR A 54 5.93 4.98 -0.48
C TYR A 54 6.16 4.30 -1.82
N ARG A 55 6.63 3.06 -1.75
CA ARG A 55 6.70 2.14 -2.87
C ARG A 55 6.10 0.79 -2.48
N VAL A 56 5.61 0.06 -3.46
CA VAL A 56 5.15 -1.31 -3.24
C VAL A 56 6.36 -2.22 -2.99
N SER A 57 6.22 -3.16 -2.06
CA SER A 57 7.24 -4.17 -1.79
C SER A 57 7.10 -5.37 -2.75
N HIS A 58 8.01 -6.33 -2.63
CA HIS A 58 7.87 -7.62 -3.33
C HIS A 58 6.63 -8.39 -2.86
N MET A 59 6.31 -8.37 -1.56
CA MET A 59 5.11 -9.01 -1.02
C MET A 59 3.84 -8.30 -1.48
N GLY A 60 3.84 -6.96 -1.53
CA GLY A 60 2.73 -6.20 -2.08
C GLY A 60 2.43 -6.56 -3.53
N GLN A 61 3.47 -6.70 -4.35
CA GLN A 61 3.34 -7.17 -5.73
C GLN A 61 2.78 -8.60 -5.82
N ALA A 62 3.19 -9.51 -4.93
CA ALA A 62 2.65 -10.86 -4.88
C ALA A 62 1.16 -10.89 -4.51
N VAL A 63 0.73 -10.05 -3.55
CA VAL A 63 -0.69 -9.92 -3.19
C VAL A 63 -1.50 -9.40 -4.36
N LEU A 64 -1.02 -8.36 -5.05
CA LEU A 64 -1.69 -7.82 -6.24
C LEU A 64 -1.88 -8.86 -7.34
N LYS A 65 -0.87 -9.70 -7.59
CA LYS A 65 -0.96 -10.79 -8.57
C LYS A 65 -1.94 -11.90 -8.16
N ARG A 66 -2.15 -12.11 -6.85
CA ARG A 66 -3.07 -13.12 -6.33
C ARG A 66 -4.52 -12.63 -6.26
N SER A 67 -4.72 -11.32 -6.18
CA SER A 67 -6.04 -10.67 -6.17
C SER A 67 -6.57 -10.28 -7.56
N LEU A 68 -5.77 -10.47 -8.61
CA LEU A 68 -6.15 -10.40 -10.03
C LEU A 68 -6.68 -11.76 -10.50
#